data_AF-A0A352NE18-F1
#
_entry.id   AF-A0A352NE18-F1
#
_cell.length_a   1.000
_cell.length_b   1.000
_cell.length_c   1.000
_cell.angle_alpha   90.00
_cell.angle_beta   90.00
_cell.angle_gamma   90.00
#
_symmetry.space_group_name_H-M   'P 1'
#
loop_
_entity.id
_entity.type
_entity.pdbx_description
1 polymer ?
#
loop_
_entity_poly.entity_id
_entity_poly.type
_entity_poly.pdbx_seq_one_letter_code
_entity_poly.pdbx_strand_id
1 'polypeptide(L)'
;MAKIDKIDRLIRDYVNGFIDKRIEAIENRYRYKSKIDNLGIRTAYSGVSEQERAILLKEQIENDPEIINLKYQKNQIEAWYHSYPDAKMICELRWKKNMQQWEIEQEMRMSRSTVHNRYVELKAEIIRWSGLEP
;
A
#
# COMPACT_ATOMS: atom_id res chain seq x y z
N MET A 1 -21.63 -10.48 7.41
CA MET A 1 -20.50 -9.91 6.64
C MET A 1 -19.51 -11.05 6.38
N ALA A 2 -19.02 -11.19 5.15
CA ALA A 2 -17.95 -12.16 4.88
C ALA A 2 -16.73 -11.81 5.74
N LYS A 3 -15.99 -12.83 6.18
CA LYS A 3 -14.75 -12.65 6.93
C LYS A 3 -13.76 -11.90 6.05
N ILE A 4 -13.25 -10.76 6.53
CA ILE A 4 -12.24 -9.98 5.83
C ILE A 4 -10.96 -10.82 5.74
N ASP A 5 -10.54 -11.14 4.52
CA ASP A 5 -9.35 -11.94 4.27
C ASP A 5 -8.08 -11.08 4.09
N LYS A 6 -6.97 -11.69 3.69
CA LYS A 6 -5.69 -10.96 3.55
C LYS A 6 -5.75 -9.96 2.39
N ILE A 7 -6.36 -10.34 1.28
CA ILE A 7 -6.47 -9.49 0.09
C ILE A 7 -7.42 -8.32 0.36
N ASP A 8 -8.53 -8.56 1.07
CA ASP A 8 -9.44 -7.48 1.48
C ASP A 8 -8.73 -6.42 2.34
N ARG A 9 -7.85 -6.87 3.26
CA ARG A 9 -7.01 -5.97 4.06
C ARG A 9 -6.03 -5.21 3.19
N LEU A 10 -5.40 -5.87 2.23
CA LEU A 10 -4.44 -5.23 1.34
C LEU A 10 -5.10 -4.16 0.45
N ILE A 11 -6.26 -4.47 -0.13
CA ILE A 11 -7.07 -3.51 -0.91
C ILE A 11 -7.48 -2.34 -0.03
N ARG A 12 -7.96 -2.59 1.19
CA ARG A 12 -8.32 -1.53 2.14
C ARG A 12 -7.13 -0.63 2.46
N ASP A 13 -5.97 -1.22 2.75
CA ASP A 13 -4.76 -0.49 3.12
C ASP A 13 -4.23 0.32 1.92
N TYR A 14 -4.37 -0.19 0.70
CA TYR A 14 -4.10 0.56 -0.54
C TYR A 14 -5.05 1.75 -0.71
N VAL A 15 -6.37 1.52 -0.66
CA VAL A 15 -7.41 2.55 -0.86
C VAL A 15 -7.29 3.68 0.16
N ASN A 16 -6.92 3.36 1.40
CA ASN A 16 -6.74 4.35 2.47
C ASN A 16 -5.35 5.01 2.49
N GLY A 17 -4.45 4.63 1.58
CA GLY A 17 -3.07 5.14 1.53
C GLY A 17 -2.21 4.68 2.71
N PHE A 18 -2.60 3.62 3.41
CA PHE A 18 -1.80 3.07 4.52
C PHE A 18 -0.52 2.41 4.05
N ILE A 19 -0.52 1.83 2.84
CA ILE A 19 0.72 1.30 2.25
C ILE A 19 1.76 2.42 2.09
N ASP A 20 1.36 3.57 1.54
CA ASP A 20 2.24 4.72 1.34
C ASP A 20 2.73 5.30 2.68
N LYS A 21 1.83 5.44 3.67
CA LYS A 21 2.22 5.88 5.02
C LYS A 21 3.20 4.93 5.69
N ARG A 22 3.09 3.62 5.46
CA ARG A 22 4.04 2.63 5.99
C ARG A 22 5.41 2.77 5.33
N ILE A 23 5.44 2.93 4.01
CA ILE A 23 6.69 3.21 3.28
C ILE A 23 7.36 4.47 3.85
N GLU A 24 6.60 5.57 3.96
CA GLU A 24 7.11 6.84 4.51
C GLU A 24 7.60 6.70 5.96
N ALA A 25 6.91 5.92 6.79
CA ALA A 25 7.33 5.67 8.17
C ALA A 25 8.65 4.86 8.26
N ILE A 26 8.90 3.95 7.30
CA ILE A 26 10.17 3.22 7.22
C ILE A 26 11.28 4.17 6.72
N GLU A 27 11.03 4.93 5.66
CA GLU A 27 11.97 5.94 5.15
C GLU A 27 12.39 6.94 6.23
N ASN A 28 11.41 7.43 7.01
CA ASN A 28 11.67 8.33 8.12
C ASN A 28 12.54 7.69 9.20
N ARG A 29 12.35 6.40 9.52
CA ARG A 29 13.21 5.69 10.49
C ARG A 29 14.68 5.68 10.05
N TYR A 30 14.97 5.41 8.78
CA TYR A 30 16.33 5.50 8.24
C TYR A 30 16.89 6.92 8.33
N ARG A 31 16.11 7.93 7.94
CA ARG A 31 16.51 9.35 8.01
C ARG A 31 16.80 9.82 9.44
N TYR A 32 15.95 9.46 10.42
CA TYR A 32 16.14 9.84 11.82
C TYR A 32 17.33 9.13 12.47
N LYS A 33 17.52 7.83 12.18
CA LYS A 33 18.69 7.08 12.66
C LYS A 33 20.00 7.73 12.18
N SER A 34 20.07 8.06 10.88
CA SER A 34 21.21 8.77 10.31
C SER A 34 21.48 10.13 10.97
N LYS A 35 20.44 10.88 11.38
CA LYS A 35 20.60 12.15 12.09
C LYS A 35 21.14 11.98 13.51
N ILE A 36 20.67 10.97 14.27
CA ILE A 36 21.12 10.74 15.65
C ILE A 36 22.60 10.35 15.68
N ASP A 37 23.06 9.54 14.72
CA ASP A 37 24.48 9.19 14.59
C ASP A 37 25.39 10.41 14.39
N ASN A 38 24.84 11.50 13.81
CA ASN A 38 25.57 12.77 13.60
C ASN A 38 25.58 13.71 14.82
N LEU A 39 24.72 13.48 15.82
CA LEU A 39 24.61 14.32 17.02
C LEU A 39 25.48 13.83 18.18
N GLY A 40 25.79 12.53 18.24
CA GLY A 40 26.61 11.93 19.30
C GLY A 40 28.10 11.76 18.97
N ILE A 41 28.43 11.75 17.68
CA ILE A 41 29.81 11.65 17.19
C ILE A 41 30.19 13.05 16.71
N ARG A 42 31.07 13.73 17.44
CA ARG A 42 31.89 14.82 16.88
C ARG A 42 32.26 14.44 15.45
N THR A 43 32.31 15.38 14.53
CA THR A 43 32.92 15.34 13.19
C THR A 43 34.38 14.81 13.18
N ALA A 44 34.64 13.67 13.80
CA ALA A 44 35.84 12.88 13.77
C ALA A 44 35.72 12.00 12.52
N TYR A 45 36.07 12.63 11.40
CA TYR A 45 36.72 11.93 10.28
C TYR A 45 35.99 10.68 9.77
N SER A 46 34.87 10.87 9.08
CA SER A 46 34.53 9.96 7.99
C SER A 46 34.72 10.73 6.71
N GLY A 47 35.72 10.38 5.89
CA GLY A 47 36.04 11.03 4.61
C GLY A 47 34.99 10.81 3.51
N VAL A 48 33.71 10.81 3.88
CA VAL A 48 32.57 10.59 3.00
C VAL A 48 31.73 11.86 3.02
N SER A 49 31.58 12.47 1.85
CA SER A 49 30.83 13.72 1.67
C SER A 49 29.37 13.57 2.10
N GLU A 50 28.70 14.67 2.46
CA GLU A 50 27.25 14.65 2.72
C GLU A 50 26.45 14.08 1.53
N GLN A 51 26.97 14.27 0.32
CA GLN A 51 26.39 13.76 -0.93
C GLN A 51 26.48 12.23 -1.01
N GLU A 52 27.64 11.64 -0.74
CA GLU A 52 27.81 10.18 -0.71
C GLU A 52 26.99 9.51 0.40
N ARG A 53 26.86 10.16 1.57
CA ARG A 53 25.98 9.66 2.64
C ARG A 53 24.50 9.66 2.23
N ALA A 54 24.05 10.70 1.52
CA ALA A 54 22.69 10.75 1.01
C ALA A 54 22.43 9.66 -0.04
N ILE A 55 23.45 9.31 -0.83
CA ILE A 55 23.38 8.20 -1.79
C ILE A 55 23.27 6.85 -1.04
N LEU A 56 24.15 6.59 -0.08
CA LEU A 56 24.12 5.35 0.73
C LEU A 56 22.80 5.17 1.48
N LEU A 57 22.23 6.25 2.02
CA LEU A 57 20.95 6.19 2.72
C LEU A 57 19.79 5.89 1.76
N LYS A 58 19.82 6.44 0.53
CA LYS A 58 18.85 6.10 -0.51
C LYS A 58 18.97 4.63 -0.91
N GLU A 59 20.19 4.14 -1.14
CA GLU A 59 20.43 2.73 -1.48
C GLU A 59 19.95 1.79 -0.36
N GLN A 60 20.14 2.14 0.92
CA GLN A 60 19.63 1.36 2.04
C GLN A 60 18.10 1.32 2.07
N ILE A 61 17.45 2.45 1.82
CA ILE A 61 15.98 2.54 1.75
C ILE A 61 15.43 1.75 0.57
N GLU A 62 16.07 1.85 -0.61
CA GLU A 62 15.63 1.16 -1.82
C GLU A 62 15.78 -0.36 -1.72
N ASN A 63 16.81 -0.84 -1.02
CA ASN A 63 17.07 -2.25 -0.79
C ASN A 63 16.39 -2.82 0.46
N ASP A 64 15.60 -2.01 1.18
CA ASP A 64 14.87 -2.50 2.36
C ASP A 64 13.80 -3.52 1.94
N PRO A 65 13.84 -4.76 2.48
CA PRO A 65 12.95 -5.83 2.04
C PRO A 65 11.48 -5.54 2.36
N GLU A 66 11.17 -4.78 3.42
CA GLU A 66 9.81 -4.39 3.74
C GLU A 66 9.28 -3.34 2.75
N ILE A 67 10.11 -2.35 2.38
CA ILE A 67 9.74 -1.36 1.34
C ILE A 67 9.55 -2.04 -0.01
N ILE A 68 10.44 -2.95 -0.41
CA ILE A 68 10.31 -3.71 -1.65
C ILE A 68 9.00 -4.50 -1.67
N ASN A 69 8.67 -5.20 -0.58
CA ASN A 69 7.43 -5.96 -0.49
C ASN A 69 6.18 -5.06 -0.51
N LEU A 70 6.19 -3.92 0.20
CA LEU A 70 5.09 -2.96 0.18
C LEU A 70 4.89 -2.34 -1.20
N LYS A 71 5.99 -1.99 -1.90
CA LYS A 71 5.94 -1.51 -3.29
C LYS A 71 5.42 -2.59 -4.23
N TYR A 72 5.86 -3.83 -4.06
CA TYR A 72 5.35 -4.97 -4.84
C TYR A 72 3.84 -5.11 -4.66
N GLN A 73 3.36 -5.18 -3.41
CA GLN A 73 1.94 -5.28 -3.09
C GLN A 73 1.12 -4.12 -3.66
N LYS A 74 1.63 -2.89 -3.54
CA LYS A 74 1.02 -1.69 -4.12
C LYS A 74 0.86 -1.84 -5.63
N ASN A 75 1.94 -2.19 -6.33
CA ASN A 75 1.95 -2.31 -7.78
C ASN A 75 0.99 -3.39 -8.27
N GLN A 76 0.88 -4.52 -7.55
CA GLN A 76 -0.06 -5.58 -7.88
C GLN A 76 -1.51 -5.11 -7.78
N ILE A 77 -1.86 -4.29 -6.78
CA ILE A 77 -3.21 -3.72 -6.70
C ILE A 77 -3.41 -2.68 -7.78
N GLU A 78 -2.48 -1.74 -7.92
CA GLU A 78 -2.58 -0.59 -8.83
C GLU A 78 -2.76 -1.02 -10.29
N ALA A 79 -2.10 -2.11 -10.71
CA ALA A 79 -2.22 -2.69 -12.05
C ALA A 79 -3.66 -3.06 -12.43
N TRP A 80 -4.46 -3.50 -11.47
CA TRP A 80 -5.85 -3.95 -11.71
C TRP A 80 -6.88 -2.93 -11.22
N TYR A 81 -6.57 -2.20 -10.16
CA TYR A 81 -7.49 -1.26 -9.52
C TYR A 81 -8.03 -0.21 -10.50
N HIS A 82 -7.19 0.28 -11.40
CA HIS A 82 -7.60 1.27 -12.41
C HIS A 82 -8.33 0.65 -13.61
N SER A 83 -8.15 -0.64 -13.88
CA SER A 83 -8.77 -1.34 -15.00
C SER A 83 -10.23 -1.75 -14.73
N TYR A 84 -10.66 -1.76 -13.46
CA TYR A 84 -12.02 -2.12 -13.05
C TYR A 84 -12.73 -0.93 -12.39
N PRO A 85 -13.34 -0.01 -13.16
CA PRO A 85 -13.92 1.23 -12.61
C PRO A 85 -15.06 0.99 -11.62
N ASP A 86 -15.93 0.00 -11.87
CA ASP A 86 -17.01 -0.37 -10.94
C ASP A 86 -16.46 -0.90 -9.62
N ALA A 87 -15.49 -1.83 -9.68
CA ALA A 87 -14.87 -2.43 -8.50
C ALA A 87 -14.07 -1.40 -7.70
N LYS A 88 -13.38 -0.48 -8.38
CA LYS A 88 -12.74 0.69 -7.79
C LYS A 88 -13.74 1.52 -6.98
N MET A 89 -14.87 1.91 -7.59
CA MET A 89 -15.89 2.69 -6.90
C MET A 89 -16.41 1.95 -5.67
N ILE A 90 -16.69 0.64 -5.79
CA ILE A 90 -17.10 -0.21 -4.68
C ILE A 90 -16.06 -0.21 -3.54
N CYS A 91 -14.77 -0.32 -3.87
CA CYS A 91 -13.67 -0.26 -2.91
C CYS A 91 -13.60 1.09 -2.19
N GLU A 92 -13.74 2.20 -2.91
CA GLU A 92 -13.73 3.55 -2.32
C GLU A 92 -14.94 3.77 -1.40
N LEU A 93 -16.14 3.41 -1.84
CA LEU A 93 -17.35 3.53 -1.02
C LEU A 93 -17.23 2.66 0.25
N ARG A 94 -16.74 1.43 0.11
CA ARG A 94 -16.60 0.50 1.24
C ARG A 94 -15.53 0.93 2.23
N TRP A 95 -14.33 1.26 1.76
CA TRP A 95 -13.16 1.41 2.64
C TRP A 95 -12.86 2.86 3.00
N LYS A 96 -13.13 3.80 2.09
CA LYS A 96 -12.87 5.23 2.30
C LYS A 96 -14.07 5.95 2.91
N LYS A 97 -15.28 5.66 2.42
CA LYS A 97 -16.53 6.22 2.98
C LYS A 97 -17.14 5.36 4.10
N ASN A 98 -16.57 4.18 4.36
CA ASN A 98 -17.06 3.23 5.38
C ASN A 98 -18.54 2.85 5.21
N MET A 99 -19.02 2.81 3.96
CA MET A 99 -20.41 2.50 3.65
C MET A 99 -20.72 1.01 3.82
N GLN A 100 -21.93 0.73 4.29
CA GLN A 100 -22.46 -0.61 4.37
C GLN A 100 -22.85 -1.14 2.98
N GLN A 101 -22.92 -2.46 2.87
CA GLN A 101 -23.21 -3.15 1.61
C GLN A 101 -24.49 -2.63 0.91
N TRP A 102 -25.56 -2.37 1.67
CA TRP A 102 -26.82 -1.85 1.12
C TRP A 102 -26.71 -0.39 0.68
N GLU A 103 -25.89 0.43 1.32
CA GLU A 103 -25.64 1.83 0.91
C GLU A 103 -24.89 1.87 -0.43
N ILE A 104 -23.91 0.98 -0.59
CA ILE A 104 -23.14 0.83 -1.84
C ILE A 104 -24.08 0.41 -2.99
N GLU A 105 -25.01 -0.49 -2.74
CA GLU A 105 -26.01 -0.93 -3.74
C GLU A 105 -26.88 0.24 -4.22
N GLN A 106 -27.33 1.10 -3.30
CA GLN A 106 -28.12 2.29 -3.62
C GLN A 106 -27.30 3.32 -4.39
N GLU A 107 -26.09 3.62 -3.94
CA GLU A 107 -25.20 4.60 -4.57
C GLU A 107 -24.83 4.18 -6.00
N MET A 108 -24.48 2.90 -6.18
CA MET A 108 -24.11 2.33 -7.47
C MET A 108 -25.32 2.05 -8.37
N ARG A 109 -26.55 2.07 -7.82
CA ARG A 109 -27.78 1.63 -8.49
C ARG A 109 -27.65 0.22 -9.09
N MET A 110 -26.98 -0.67 -8.35
CA MET A 110 -26.69 -2.03 -8.77
C MET A 110 -27.28 -3.03 -7.78
N SER A 111 -27.62 -4.23 -8.28
CA SER A 111 -28.04 -5.32 -7.38
C SER A 111 -26.90 -5.75 -6.46
N ARG A 112 -27.27 -6.28 -5.28
CA ARG A 112 -26.33 -6.89 -4.34
C ARG A 112 -25.37 -7.89 -4.99
N SER A 113 -25.91 -8.75 -5.85
CA SER A 113 -25.14 -9.77 -6.56
C SER A 113 -24.14 -9.14 -7.53
N THR A 114 -24.55 -8.10 -8.25
CA THR A 114 -23.68 -7.37 -9.17
C THR A 114 -22.52 -6.71 -8.43
N VAL A 115 -22.80 -5.99 -7.34
CA VAL A 115 -21.77 -5.35 -6.50
C VAL A 115 -20.78 -6.40 -5.96
N HIS A 116 -21.30 -7.52 -5.47
CA HIS A 116 -20.47 -8.61 -4.98
C HIS A 116 -19.58 -9.21 -6.07
N ASN A 117 -20.15 -9.54 -7.23
CA ASN A 117 -19.43 -10.15 -8.34
C ASN A 117 -18.32 -9.23 -8.87
N ARG A 118 -18.59 -7.92 -9.03
CA ARG A 118 -17.56 -6.95 -9.46
C ARG A 118 -16.38 -6.89 -8.49
N TYR A 119 -16.66 -6.92 -7.20
CA TYR A 119 -15.59 -6.94 -6.19
C TYR A 119 -14.80 -8.25 -6.20
N VAL A 120 -15.49 -9.39 -6.35
CA VAL A 120 -14.87 -10.71 -6.43
C VAL A 120 -14.04 -10.86 -7.70
N GLU A 121 -14.48 -10.33 -8.84
CA GLU A 121 -13.73 -10.31 -10.11
C GLU A 121 -12.38 -9.60 -9.93
N LEU A 122 -12.38 -8.38 -9.36
CA LEU A 122 -11.15 -7.64 -9.06
C LEU A 122 -10.23 -8.45 -8.16
N LYS A 123 -10.78 -9.04 -7.10
CA LYS A 123 -10.02 -9.83 -6.13
C LYS A 123 -9.41 -11.08 -6.76
N ALA A 124 -10.16 -11.77 -7.63
CA ALA A 124 -9.69 -12.95 -8.34
C ALA A 124 -8.52 -12.63 -9.27
N GLU A 125 -8.56 -11.52 -9.99
CA GLU A 125 -7.44 -11.09 -10.84
C GLU A 125 -6.21 -10.70 -10.02
N ILE A 126 -6.39 -9.97 -8.91
CA ILE A 126 -5.28 -9.67 -8.00
C ILE A 126 -4.63 -10.97 -7.52
N ILE A 127 -5.40 -11.94 -7.03
CA ILE A 127 -4.88 -13.24 -6.57
C ILE A 127 -4.15 -13.97 -7.71
N ARG A 128 -4.75 -14.02 -8.90
CA ARG A 128 -4.22 -14.72 -10.06
C ARG A 128 -2.83 -14.24 -10.49
N TRP A 129 -2.61 -12.93 -10.47
CA TRP A 129 -1.38 -12.32 -10.99
C TRP A 129 -0.34 -12.01 -9.92
N SER A 130 -0.76 -11.80 -8.67
CA SER A 130 0.15 -11.50 -7.57
C SER A 130 0.73 -12.74 -6.87
N GLY A 131 0.11 -13.91 -7.07
CA GLY A 131 0.46 -15.12 -6.31
C GLY A 131 0.23 -14.99 -4.80
N LEU A 132 -0.50 -13.95 -4.37
CA LEU A 132 -0.84 -13.74 -2.96
C LEU A 132 -1.94 -14.71 -2.54
N GLU A 133 -1.73 -15.38 -1.41
CA GLU A 133 -2.74 -16.26 -0.84
C GLU A 133 -3.87 -15.45 -0.18
N PRO A 134 -5.14 -15.88 -0.33
CA PRO A 134 -6.29 -15.26 0.32
C PRO A 134 -6.23 -15.28 1.87
#